data_AF-A0A7L4PEA0-F1
#
_entry.id   AF-A0A7L4PEA0-F1
#
_cell.length_a   1.000
_cell.length_b   1.000
_cell.length_c   1.000
_cell.angle_alpha   90.00
_cell.angle_beta   90.00
_cell.angle_gamma   90.00
#
_symmetry.space_group_name_H-M   'P 1'
#
loop_
_entity.id
_entity.type
_entity.pdbx_description
1 polymer ?
#
loop_
_entity_poly.entity_id
_entity_poly.type
_entity_poly.pdbx_seq_one_letter_code
_entity_poly.pdbx_strand_id
1 'polypeptide(L)'
;GPLWFVEALLIFSTVYVLYRLISNYSFNPFKNTFPTNAAVTGSIIAIALGTFFVRIWYPVGVEVWDHFQLGHFTHYIFSFWVGLLAYRGRWFENLSNPKPWKRVAILSIIALPIMIAVGMGMGYDINTFLGTFSWQSLVLSTWESIACLSIIISLAYIFKNRFDTQGRLIKWMSPNFYAVYILHALVIVSIMIPFLYIAIPTALKFFFVSLVSVPMCFVISDLIRRVPYTKRVLG
;
A
#
# COMPACT_ATOMS: atom_id res chain seq x y z
N GLY A 1 -7.84 14.15 3.33
CA GLY A 1 -7.52 13.73 4.72
C GLY A 1 -7.11 12.27 4.75
N PRO A 2 -6.53 11.72 5.85
CA PRO A 2 -5.93 10.38 5.86
C PRO A 2 -6.93 9.24 5.58
N LEU A 3 -8.24 9.48 5.71
CA LEU A 3 -9.28 8.47 5.52
C LEU A 3 -9.61 8.13 4.07
N TRP A 4 -9.02 8.83 3.09
CA TRP A 4 -9.27 8.57 1.66
C TRP A 4 -9.08 7.09 1.28
N PHE A 5 -8.09 6.41 1.86
CA PHE A 5 -7.84 5.00 1.56
C PHE A 5 -8.98 4.09 2.05
N VAL A 6 -9.56 4.40 3.22
CA VAL A 6 -10.71 3.66 3.77
C VAL A 6 -11.94 3.87 2.89
N GLU A 7 -12.13 5.10 2.40
CA GLU A 7 -13.18 5.42 1.44
C GLU A 7 -13.01 4.65 0.12
N ALA A 8 -11.81 4.61 -0.44
CA ALA A 8 -11.52 3.81 -1.63
C ALA A 8 -11.82 2.32 -1.42
N LEU A 9 -11.41 1.75 -0.28
CA LEU A 9 -11.72 0.36 0.09
C LEU A 9 -13.22 0.11 0.24
N LEU A 10 -13.97 1.08 0.80
CA LEU A 10 -15.43 1.00 0.92
C LEU A 10 -16.09 0.98 -0.46
N ILE A 11 -15.63 1.83 -1.39
CA ILE A 11 -16.10 1.84 -2.78
C ILE A 11 -15.83 0.48 -3.43
N PHE A 12 -14.60 -0.03 -3.36
CA PHE A 12 -14.24 -1.33 -3.95
C PHE A 12 -15.06 -2.48 -3.36
N SER A 13 -15.28 -2.46 -2.05
CA SER A 13 -16.09 -3.46 -1.34
C SER A 13 -17.57 -3.38 -1.74
N THR A 14 -18.13 -2.18 -1.88
CA THR A 14 -19.50 -1.96 -2.34
C THR A 14 -19.69 -2.48 -3.76
N VAL A 15 -18.77 -2.13 -4.68
CA VAL A 15 -18.77 -2.65 -6.06
C VAL A 15 -18.71 -4.17 -6.08
N TYR A 16 -17.86 -4.77 -5.25
CA TYR A 16 -17.75 -6.22 -5.13
C TYR A 16 -19.05 -6.88 -4.64
N VAL A 17 -19.69 -6.31 -3.60
CA VAL A 17 -20.97 -6.81 -3.08
C VAL A 17 -22.07 -6.70 -4.14
N LEU A 18 -22.20 -5.55 -4.80
CA LEU A 18 -23.18 -5.36 -5.89
C LEU A 18 -22.96 -6.36 -7.03
N TYR A 19 -21.71 -6.55 -7.45
CA TYR A 19 -21.37 -7.57 -8.43
C TYR A 19 -21.81 -8.97 -7.98
N ARG A 20 -21.62 -9.34 -6.71
CA ARG A 20 -22.03 -10.65 -6.17
C ARG A 20 -23.54 -10.81 -6.03
N LEU A 21 -24.29 -9.73 -5.83
CA LEU A 21 -25.76 -9.76 -5.76
C LEU A 21 -26.39 -9.98 -7.14
N ILE A 22 -25.78 -9.41 -8.18
CA ILE A 22 -26.31 -9.46 -9.56
C ILE A 22 -25.78 -10.71 -10.30
N SER A 23 -24.55 -11.13 -10.00
CA SER A 23 -23.90 -12.23 -10.68
C SER A 23 -24.32 -13.59 -10.12
N ASN A 24 -25.14 -14.32 -10.87
CA ASN A 24 -25.41 -15.75 -10.65
C ASN A 24 -24.25 -16.66 -11.09
N TYR A 25 -23.14 -16.09 -11.57
CA TYR A 25 -22.00 -16.87 -12.02
C TYR A 25 -21.20 -17.43 -10.83
N SER A 26 -21.19 -18.75 -10.69
CA SER A 26 -20.23 -19.49 -9.88
C SER A 26 -18.88 -19.61 -10.60
N PHE A 27 -18.35 -18.50 -11.12
CA PHE A 27 -16.98 -18.51 -11.62
C PHE A 27 -16.07 -18.80 -10.41
N ASN A 28 -15.42 -19.97 -10.42
CA ASN A 28 -14.50 -20.39 -9.40
C ASN A 28 -13.06 -20.35 -9.96
N PRO A 29 -12.48 -19.15 -10.16
CA PRO A 29 -11.10 -19.01 -10.59
C PRO A 29 -10.11 -19.38 -9.47
N PHE A 30 -10.63 -19.73 -8.28
CA PHE A 30 -9.86 -19.97 -7.08
C PHE A 30 -9.19 -21.34 -7.18
N LYS A 31 -8.03 -21.37 -7.83
CA LYS A 31 -7.11 -22.49 -7.70
C LYS A 31 -6.40 -22.37 -6.35
N ASN A 32 -6.31 -23.48 -5.62
CA ASN A 32 -5.57 -23.62 -4.36
C ASN A 32 -4.05 -23.64 -4.62
N THR A 33 -3.56 -22.74 -5.46
CA THR A 33 -2.18 -22.68 -5.92
C THR A 33 -1.79 -21.22 -6.10
N PHE A 34 -0.58 -20.87 -5.68
CA PHE A 34 -0.04 -19.55 -5.91
C PHE A 34 0.09 -19.28 -7.44
N PRO A 35 -0.14 -18.04 -7.93
CA PRO A 35 0.00 -17.69 -9.33
C PRO A 35 1.39 -18.05 -9.88
N THR A 36 1.43 -18.49 -11.14
CA THR A 36 2.69 -18.78 -11.82
C THR A 36 3.49 -17.49 -12.04
N ASN A 37 4.82 -17.62 -12.19
CA ASN A 37 5.66 -16.46 -12.51
C ASN A 37 5.20 -15.75 -13.79
N ALA A 38 4.70 -16.49 -14.79
CA ALA A 38 4.12 -15.91 -15.99
C ALA A 38 2.87 -15.07 -15.71
N ALA A 39 1.98 -15.53 -14.82
CA ALA A 39 0.80 -14.77 -14.41
C ALA A 39 1.17 -13.50 -13.63
N VAL A 40 2.19 -13.57 -12.75
CA VAL A 40 2.70 -12.39 -12.05
C VAL A 40 3.34 -11.40 -13.04
N THR A 41 4.19 -11.86 -13.96
CA THR A 41 4.79 -11.00 -14.99
C THR A 41 3.72 -10.38 -15.90
N GLY A 42 2.72 -11.14 -16.33
CA GLY A 42 1.59 -10.61 -17.10
C GLY A 42 0.81 -9.56 -16.33
N SER A 43 0.65 -9.74 -15.02
CA SER A 43 0.03 -8.75 -14.13
C SER A 43 0.87 -7.47 -14.04
N ILE A 44 2.20 -7.58 -13.91
CA ILE A 44 3.11 -6.42 -13.92
C ILE A 44 2.93 -5.62 -15.21
N ILE A 45 2.90 -6.28 -16.36
CA ILE A 45 2.72 -5.61 -17.66
C ILE A 45 1.36 -4.92 -17.72
N ALA A 46 0.29 -5.59 -17.30
CA ALA A 46 -1.05 -5.02 -17.30
C ALA A 46 -1.18 -3.80 -16.38
N ILE A 47 -0.62 -3.87 -15.17
CA ILE A 47 -0.62 -2.74 -14.22
C ILE A 47 0.25 -1.60 -14.74
N ALA A 48 1.42 -1.90 -15.32
CA ALA A 48 2.33 -0.90 -15.86
C ALA A 48 1.69 -0.11 -16.99
N LEU A 49 1.08 -0.80 -17.96
CA LEU A 49 0.37 -0.18 -19.07
C LEU A 49 -0.86 0.58 -18.57
N GLY A 50 -1.68 -0.02 -17.70
CA GLY A 50 -2.86 0.65 -17.15
C GLY A 50 -2.49 1.91 -16.36
N THR A 51 -1.42 1.86 -15.57
CA THR A 51 -0.91 3.01 -14.82
C THR A 51 -0.39 4.08 -15.77
N PHE A 52 0.40 3.70 -16.77
CA PHE A 52 0.89 4.63 -17.78
C PHE A 52 -0.25 5.35 -18.49
N PHE A 53 -1.27 4.62 -18.97
CA PHE A 53 -2.42 5.23 -19.65
C PHE A 53 -3.23 6.15 -18.73
N VAL A 54 -3.46 5.76 -17.48
CA VAL A 54 -4.15 6.63 -16.51
C VAL A 54 -3.35 7.90 -16.25
N ARG A 55 -2.02 7.81 -16.16
CA ARG A 55 -1.12 8.95 -15.91
C ARG A 55 -0.95 9.93 -17.06
N ILE A 56 -1.39 9.58 -18.26
CA ILE A 56 -1.50 10.54 -19.37
C ILE A 56 -2.53 11.62 -19.01
N TRP A 57 -3.64 11.22 -18.40
CA TRP A 57 -4.77 12.11 -18.05
C TRP A 57 -4.71 12.58 -16.60
N TYR A 58 -4.22 11.74 -15.70
CA TYR A 58 -4.10 12.01 -14.27
C TYR A 58 -2.66 11.77 -13.80
N PRO A 59 -1.73 12.72 -14.09
CA PRO A 59 -0.37 12.68 -13.58
C PRO A 59 -0.30 12.51 -12.05
N VAL A 60 0.80 11.96 -11.56
CA VAL A 60 1.06 11.88 -10.11
C VAL A 60 1.07 13.29 -9.50
N GLY A 61 0.40 13.44 -8.36
CA GLY A 61 0.19 14.73 -7.71
C GLY A 61 -1.08 15.46 -8.11
N VAL A 62 -1.78 15.03 -9.17
CA VAL A 62 -3.12 15.55 -9.49
C VAL A 62 -4.15 14.86 -8.61
N GLU A 63 -4.84 15.66 -7.80
CA GLU A 63 -5.91 15.21 -6.92
C GLU A 63 -7.27 15.47 -7.55
N VAL A 64 -8.11 14.44 -7.55
CA VAL A 64 -9.52 14.51 -7.91
C VAL A 64 -10.32 14.50 -6.61
N TRP A 65 -11.35 15.36 -6.53
CA TRP A 65 -12.16 15.55 -5.32
C TRP A 65 -11.33 15.85 -4.06
N ASP A 66 -10.23 16.60 -4.20
CA ASP A 66 -9.35 17.10 -3.13
C ASP A 66 -8.57 16.03 -2.33
N HIS A 67 -8.59 14.76 -2.74
CA HIS A 67 -7.82 13.72 -2.04
C HIS A 67 -7.50 12.45 -2.85
N PHE A 68 -8.18 12.18 -3.97
CA PHE A 68 -7.89 10.99 -4.76
C PHE A 68 -6.86 11.24 -5.86
N GLN A 69 -5.70 10.63 -5.73
CA GLN A 69 -4.69 10.60 -6.79
C GLN A 69 -4.93 9.42 -7.73
N LEU A 70 -5.77 9.64 -8.75
CA LEU A 70 -6.17 8.60 -9.71
C LEU A 70 -4.98 7.94 -10.44
N GLY A 71 -3.84 8.64 -10.56
CA GLY A 71 -2.58 8.10 -11.09
C GLY A 71 -2.03 6.86 -10.37
N HIS A 72 -2.56 6.50 -9.20
CA HIS A 72 -2.21 5.29 -8.46
C HIS A 72 -3.33 4.24 -8.41
N PHE A 73 -4.54 4.56 -8.88
CA PHE A 73 -5.71 3.70 -8.70
C PHE A 73 -5.63 2.38 -9.46
N THR A 74 -4.90 2.30 -10.56
CA THR A 74 -4.64 1.02 -11.26
C THR A 74 -4.00 0.00 -10.31
N HIS A 75 -3.02 0.42 -9.51
CA HIS A 75 -2.39 -0.43 -8.50
C HIS A 75 -3.37 -0.79 -7.38
N TYR A 76 -4.11 0.20 -6.86
CA TYR A 76 -5.05 -0.04 -5.75
C TYR A 76 -6.17 -1.00 -6.12
N ILE A 77 -6.81 -0.80 -7.28
CA ILE A 77 -7.86 -1.68 -7.80
C ILE A 77 -7.28 -3.08 -7.99
N PHE A 78 -6.13 -3.19 -8.66
CA PHE A 78 -5.49 -4.49 -8.87
C PHE A 78 -5.19 -5.21 -7.55
N SER A 79 -4.56 -4.53 -6.59
CA SER A 79 -4.20 -5.10 -5.28
C SER A 79 -5.44 -5.52 -4.48
N PHE A 80 -6.53 -4.76 -4.53
CA PHE A 80 -7.79 -5.13 -3.88
C PHE A 80 -8.33 -6.45 -4.43
N TRP A 81 -8.47 -6.56 -5.76
CA TRP A 81 -9.00 -7.77 -6.40
C TRP A 81 -8.06 -8.97 -6.23
N VAL A 82 -6.75 -8.78 -6.36
CA VAL A 82 -5.77 -9.83 -6.09
C VAL A 82 -5.80 -10.28 -4.63
N GLY A 83 -5.97 -9.36 -3.68
CA GLY A 83 -6.16 -9.72 -2.26
C GLY A 83 -7.36 -10.63 -2.05
N LEU A 84 -8.49 -10.33 -2.70
CA LEU A 84 -9.68 -11.17 -2.66
C LEU A 84 -9.44 -12.56 -3.27
N LEU A 85 -8.80 -12.63 -4.45
CA LEU A 85 -8.44 -13.89 -5.10
C LEU A 85 -7.47 -14.71 -4.23
N ALA A 86 -6.48 -14.05 -3.62
CA ALA A 86 -5.47 -14.66 -2.78
C ALA A 86 -6.06 -15.28 -1.51
N TYR A 87 -6.98 -14.57 -0.86
CA TYR A 87 -7.71 -15.09 0.30
C TYR A 87 -8.56 -16.30 -0.06
N ARG A 88 -9.37 -16.20 -1.13
CA ARG A 88 -10.27 -17.28 -1.54
C ARG A 88 -9.54 -18.49 -2.11
N GLY A 89 -8.43 -18.28 -2.80
CA GLY A 89 -7.58 -19.34 -3.36
C GLY A 89 -6.51 -19.85 -2.40
N ARG A 90 -6.49 -19.42 -1.13
CA ARG A 90 -5.48 -19.83 -0.13
C ARG A 90 -4.04 -19.71 -0.66
N TRP A 91 -3.76 -18.64 -1.40
CA TRP A 91 -2.47 -18.46 -2.08
C TRP A 91 -1.33 -18.33 -1.08
N PHE A 92 -1.58 -17.71 0.07
CA PHE A 92 -0.59 -17.54 1.13
C PHE A 92 -0.11 -18.89 1.67
N GLU A 93 -1.00 -19.88 1.84
CA GLU A 93 -0.64 -21.23 2.30
C GLU A 93 0.32 -21.93 1.31
N ASN A 94 0.13 -21.70 0.01
CA ASN A 94 0.85 -22.38 -1.07
C ASN A 94 2.07 -21.61 -1.61
N LEU A 95 2.47 -20.51 -0.97
CA LEU A 95 3.61 -19.71 -1.38
C LEU A 95 4.94 -20.40 -0.99
N SER A 96 5.54 -21.14 -1.93
CA SER A 96 6.69 -22.03 -1.66
C SER A 96 8.05 -21.50 -2.15
N ASN A 97 8.13 -20.74 -3.25
CA ASN A 97 9.41 -20.27 -3.80
C ASN A 97 9.40 -18.80 -4.28
N PRO A 98 9.72 -17.83 -3.41
CA PRO A 98 9.79 -16.41 -3.77
C PRO A 98 11.18 -16.00 -4.26
N LYS A 99 12.16 -16.91 -4.35
CA LYS A 99 13.57 -16.56 -4.63
C LYS A 99 13.73 -15.61 -5.83
N PRO A 100 13.07 -15.81 -6.99
CA PRO A 100 13.15 -14.86 -8.09
C PRO A 100 12.60 -13.48 -7.69
N TRP A 101 11.40 -13.45 -7.09
CA TRP A 101 10.74 -12.20 -6.68
C TRP A 101 11.47 -11.45 -5.58
N LYS A 102 12.17 -12.13 -4.68
CA LYS A 102 13.04 -11.49 -3.67
C LYS A 102 14.21 -10.77 -4.31
N ARG A 103 14.85 -11.38 -5.31
CA ARG A 103 15.92 -10.72 -6.08
C ARG A 103 15.37 -9.53 -6.84
N VAL A 104 14.23 -9.69 -7.51
CA VAL A 104 13.56 -8.60 -8.24
C VAL A 104 13.20 -7.45 -7.30
N ALA A 105 12.69 -7.72 -6.09
CA ALA A 105 12.35 -6.69 -5.11
C ALA A 105 13.58 -5.89 -4.65
N ILE A 106 14.70 -6.58 -4.38
CA ILE A 106 15.97 -5.92 -4.02
C ILE A 106 16.47 -5.07 -5.19
N LEU A 107 16.48 -5.63 -6.40
CA LEU A 107 16.89 -4.91 -7.61
C LEU A 107 15.99 -3.70 -7.88
N SER A 108 14.67 -3.79 -7.69
CA SER A 108 13.77 -2.66 -7.87
C SER A 108 14.00 -1.57 -6.83
N ILE A 109 14.27 -1.92 -5.56
CA ILE A 109 14.60 -0.93 -4.53
C ILE A 109 15.88 -0.17 -4.89
N ILE A 110 16.91 -0.88 -5.38
CA ILE A 110 18.18 -0.28 -5.82
C ILE A 110 18.00 0.52 -7.12
N ALA A 111 17.12 0.09 -8.01
CA ALA A 111 16.89 0.75 -9.28
C ALA A 111 16.31 2.17 -9.11
N LEU A 112 15.48 2.43 -8.09
CA LEU A 112 14.88 3.75 -7.89
C LEU A 112 15.90 4.90 -7.76
N PRO A 113 16.85 4.88 -6.79
CA PRO A 113 17.83 5.95 -6.68
C PRO A 113 18.72 6.06 -7.91
N ILE A 114 19.01 4.96 -8.60
CA ILE A 114 19.78 4.99 -9.86
C ILE A 114 18.99 5.70 -10.96
N MET A 115 17.71 5.36 -11.14
CA MET A 115 16.84 6.02 -12.12
C MET A 115 16.71 7.52 -11.83
N ILE A 116 16.57 7.90 -10.56
CA ILE A 116 16.52 9.31 -10.16
C ILE A 116 17.84 10.01 -10.47
N ALA A 117 18.98 9.43 -10.08
CA ALA A 117 20.30 10.02 -10.32
C ALA A 117 20.63 10.16 -11.80
N VAL A 118 20.33 9.14 -12.61
CA VAL A 118 20.49 9.18 -14.08
C VAL A 118 19.55 10.22 -14.68
N GLY A 119 18.28 10.23 -14.29
CA GLY A 119 17.30 11.18 -14.82
C GLY A 119 17.68 12.63 -14.53
N MET A 120 18.10 12.92 -13.30
CA MET A 120 18.61 14.24 -12.91
C MET A 120 19.91 14.59 -13.63
N GLY A 121 20.85 13.64 -13.75
CA GLY A 121 22.11 13.83 -14.47
C GLY A 121 21.95 14.10 -15.96
N MET A 122 20.86 13.61 -16.57
CA MET A 122 20.48 13.88 -17.95
C MET A 122 19.65 15.17 -18.11
N GLY A 123 19.36 15.89 -17.02
CA GLY A 123 18.60 17.14 -17.05
C GLY A 123 17.10 16.97 -17.33
N TYR A 124 16.53 15.78 -17.13
CA TYR A 124 15.11 15.55 -17.33
C TYR A 124 14.27 16.20 -16.22
N ASP A 125 13.14 16.81 -16.59
CA ASP A 125 12.14 17.27 -15.64
C ASP A 125 11.46 16.06 -14.98
N ILE A 126 11.40 16.08 -13.65
CA ILE A 126 10.71 15.07 -12.83
C ILE A 126 9.24 14.90 -13.24
N ASN A 127 8.59 15.97 -13.68
CA ASN A 127 7.20 15.93 -14.15
C ASN A 127 7.00 14.95 -15.32
N THR A 128 8.02 14.79 -16.16
CA THR A 128 8.01 13.85 -17.30
C THR A 128 7.95 12.39 -16.85
N PHE A 129 8.46 12.07 -15.65
CA PHE A 129 8.35 10.75 -15.05
C PHE A 129 7.01 10.55 -14.34
N LEU A 130 6.49 11.62 -13.74
CA LEU A 130 5.28 11.61 -12.93
C LEU A 130 3.99 11.54 -13.75
N GLY A 131 4.03 11.85 -15.04
CA GLY A 131 2.91 11.67 -15.96
C GLY A 131 3.26 12.04 -17.39
N THR A 132 2.24 12.34 -18.20
CA THR A 132 2.33 12.64 -19.65
C THR A 132 2.61 11.43 -20.54
N PHE A 133 2.38 11.59 -21.85
CA PHE A 133 2.70 10.57 -22.86
C PHE A 133 4.21 10.59 -23.17
N SER A 134 5.00 10.00 -22.28
CA SER A 134 6.45 9.95 -22.37
C SER A 134 6.98 8.55 -22.08
N TRP A 135 8.11 8.18 -22.65
CA TRP A 135 8.72 6.88 -22.36
C TRP A 135 9.26 6.84 -20.91
N GLN A 136 9.60 7.99 -20.32
CA GLN A 136 10.01 8.13 -18.93
C GLN A 136 8.87 7.77 -17.96
N SER A 137 7.66 8.24 -18.23
CA SER A 137 6.44 7.89 -17.49
C SER A 137 6.14 6.40 -17.59
N LEU A 138 6.37 5.80 -18.77
CA LEU A 138 6.25 4.35 -18.96
C LEU A 138 7.29 3.58 -18.14
N VAL A 139 8.55 4.05 -18.11
CA VAL A 139 9.63 3.46 -17.30
C VAL A 139 9.27 3.51 -15.81
N LEU A 140 8.82 4.67 -15.30
CA LEU A 140 8.43 4.79 -13.89
C LEU A 140 7.24 3.89 -13.57
N SER A 141 6.19 3.89 -14.40
CA SER A 141 5.00 3.05 -14.22
C SER A 141 5.34 1.56 -14.23
N THR A 142 6.29 1.14 -15.08
CA THR A 142 6.80 -0.23 -15.14
C THR A 142 7.59 -0.57 -13.88
N TRP A 143 8.51 0.30 -13.47
CA TRP A 143 9.29 0.11 -12.25
C TRP A 143 8.38 0.00 -11.02
N GLU A 144 7.39 0.87 -10.88
CA GLU A 144 6.43 0.84 -9.76
C GLU A 144 5.64 -0.47 -9.72
N SER A 145 5.19 -0.96 -10.89
CA SER A 145 4.45 -2.22 -10.99
C SER A 145 5.31 -3.42 -10.59
N ILE A 146 6.58 -3.43 -11.02
CA ILE A 146 7.56 -4.44 -10.62
C ILE A 146 7.81 -4.38 -9.11
N ALA A 147 8.10 -3.18 -8.58
CA ALA A 147 8.38 -2.97 -7.17
C ALA A 147 7.19 -3.40 -6.32
N CYS A 148 5.98 -2.98 -6.67
CA CYS A 148 4.75 -3.31 -5.97
C CYS A 148 4.57 -4.83 -5.81
N LEU A 149 4.52 -5.58 -6.91
CA LEU A 149 4.25 -7.02 -6.81
C LEU A 149 5.43 -7.80 -6.24
N SER A 150 6.66 -7.47 -6.62
CA SER A 150 7.84 -8.19 -6.11
C SER A 150 8.03 -8.00 -4.61
N ILE A 151 7.82 -6.78 -4.09
CA ILE A 151 7.90 -6.48 -2.65
C ILE A 151 6.77 -7.17 -1.90
N ILE A 152 5.51 -7.09 -2.37
CA ILE A 152 4.37 -7.75 -1.73
C ILE A 152 4.60 -9.26 -1.62
N ILE A 153 4.99 -9.92 -2.71
CA ILE A 153 5.24 -11.39 -2.73
C ILE A 153 6.39 -11.75 -1.79
N SER A 154 7.47 -10.97 -1.81
CA SER A 154 8.66 -11.23 -0.99
C SER A 154 8.38 -11.06 0.50
N LEU A 155 7.72 -9.96 0.89
CA LEU A 155 7.36 -9.70 2.27
C LEU A 155 6.33 -10.71 2.76
N ALA A 156 5.30 -11.04 1.97
CA ALA A 156 4.32 -12.05 2.35
C ALA A 156 4.98 -13.40 2.67
N TYR A 157 5.96 -13.83 1.86
CA TYR A 157 6.72 -15.04 2.16
C TYR A 157 7.59 -14.91 3.41
N ILE A 158 8.32 -13.80 3.55
CA ILE A 158 9.24 -13.60 4.69
C ILE A 158 8.45 -13.59 5.99
N PHE A 159 7.35 -12.82 6.06
CA PHE A 159 6.52 -12.74 7.25
C PHE A 159 5.88 -14.08 7.58
N LYS A 160 5.32 -14.79 6.59
CA LYS A 160 4.76 -16.13 6.79
C LYS A 160 5.77 -17.14 7.35
N ASN A 161 7.01 -17.14 6.86
CA ASN A 161 7.97 -18.20 7.20
C ASN A 161 8.94 -17.85 8.33
N ARG A 162 9.11 -16.57 8.65
CA ARG A 162 10.08 -16.08 9.64
C ARG A 162 9.46 -15.32 10.79
N PHE A 163 8.29 -14.71 10.59
CA PHE A 163 7.66 -13.81 11.57
C PHE A 163 6.20 -14.15 11.84
N ASP A 164 5.78 -15.40 11.57
CA ASP A 164 4.42 -15.89 11.85
C ASP A 164 4.27 -16.30 13.32
N THR A 165 4.65 -15.38 14.21
CA THR A 165 4.50 -15.52 15.65
C THR A 165 3.91 -14.25 16.23
N GLN A 166 2.99 -14.41 17.19
CA GLN A 166 2.29 -13.29 17.80
C GLN A 166 2.70 -13.13 19.28
N GLY A 167 3.72 -12.29 19.51
CA GLY A 167 4.13 -11.93 20.87
C GLY A 167 3.08 -11.07 21.61
N ARG A 168 3.26 -10.87 22.92
CA ARG A 168 2.32 -10.10 23.77
C ARG A 168 2.04 -8.70 23.21
N LEU A 169 3.09 -8.00 22.77
CA LEU A 169 2.99 -6.67 22.20
C LEU A 169 2.17 -6.66 20.90
N ILE A 170 2.49 -7.55 19.95
CA ILE A 170 1.76 -7.64 18.67
C ILE A 170 0.31 -8.07 18.87
N LYS A 171 0.04 -8.96 19.83
CA LYS A 171 -1.33 -9.36 20.21
C LYS A 171 -2.14 -8.19 20.76
N TRP A 172 -1.50 -7.27 21.48
CA TRP A 172 -2.13 -6.04 21.98
C TRP A 172 -2.29 -4.99 20.88
N MET A 173 -1.31 -4.82 20.00
CA MET A 173 -1.33 -3.80 18.93
C MET A 173 -2.27 -4.15 17.77
N SER A 174 -2.29 -5.42 17.34
CA SER A 174 -3.02 -5.87 16.16
C SER A 174 -4.48 -5.43 16.10
N PRO A 175 -5.30 -5.60 17.16
CA PRO A 175 -6.70 -5.21 17.10
C PRO A 175 -6.90 -3.69 17.23
N ASN A 176 -5.87 -2.92 17.60
CA ASN A 176 -5.90 -1.47 17.71
C ASN A 176 -5.53 -0.75 16.40
N PHE A 177 -5.05 -1.47 15.37
CA PHE A 177 -4.41 -0.90 14.19
C PHE A 177 -5.35 0.00 13.36
N TYR A 178 -6.61 -0.41 13.17
CA TYR A 178 -7.58 0.37 12.41
C TYR A 178 -7.95 1.69 13.12
N ALA A 179 -8.14 1.67 14.43
CA ALA A 179 -8.37 2.88 15.21
C ALA A 179 -7.13 3.79 15.23
N VAL A 180 -5.91 3.24 15.28
CA VAL A 180 -4.68 4.03 15.09
C VAL A 180 -4.68 4.69 13.70
N TYR A 181 -5.07 3.99 12.65
CA TYR A 181 -5.18 4.57 11.31
C TYR A 181 -6.14 5.77 11.24
N ILE A 182 -7.22 5.78 12.01
CA ILE A 182 -8.13 6.93 12.06
C ILE A 182 -7.53 8.08 12.88
N LEU A 183 -6.92 7.77 14.02
CA LEU A 183 -6.54 8.76 15.04
C LEU A 183 -5.13 9.33 14.87
N HIS A 184 -4.24 8.65 14.14
CA HIS A 184 -2.81 8.99 14.11
C HIS A 184 -2.56 10.43 13.70
N ALA A 185 -3.30 10.97 12.72
CA ALA A 185 -3.13 12.35 12.28
C ALA A 185 -3.38 13.35 13.42
N LEU A 186 -4.45 13.15 14.20
CA LEU A 186 -4.77 14.02 15.34
C LEU A 186 -3.69 13.93 16.43
N VAL A 187 -3.26 12.72 16.76
CA VAL A 187 -2.23 12.50 17.79
C VAL A 187 -0.89 13.10 17.36
N ILE A 188 -0.44 12.80 16.14
CA ILE A 188 0.84 13.29 15.60
C ILE A 188 0.86 14.82 15.55
N VAL A 189 -0.19 15.46 15.03
CA VAL A 189 -0.26 16.92 14.99
C VAL A 189 -0.23 17.52 16.39
N SER A 190 -0.98 16.95 17.34
CA SER A 190 -1.00 17.41 18.74
C SER A 190 0.38 17.35 19.39
N ILE A 191 1.13 16.26 19.17
CA ILE A 191 2.49 16.09 19.68
C ILE A 191 3.51 16.95 18.94
N MET A 192 3.29 17.24 17.65
CA MET A 192 4.19 18.03 16.83
C MET A 192 4.12 19.54 17.15
N ILE A 193 2.95 20.06 17.55
CA ILE A 193 2.74 21.50 17.83
C ILE A 193 3.79 22.07 18.81
N PRO A 194 4.07 21.46 19.99
CA PRO A 194 5.11 21.95 20.89
C PRO A 194 6.50 22.00 20.24
N PHE A 195 6.81 21.05 19.35
CA PHE A 195 8.10 20.99 18.66
C PHE A 195 8.26 22.03 17.54
N LEU A 196 7.19 22.75 17.15
CA LEU A 196 7.29 23.83 16.16
C LEU A 196 8.21 24.95 16.64
N TYR A 197 8.14 25.28 17.94
CA TYR A 197 8.88 26.40 18.54
C TYR A 197 10.28 26.02 19.04
N ILE A 198 10.63 24.72 19.03
CA ILE A 198 11.94 24.24 19.50
C ILE A 198 12.93 24.27 18.33
N ALA A 199 14.05 24.96 18.50
CA ALA A 199 15.13 25.07 17.52
C ALA A 199 16.05 23.82 17.52
N ILE A 200 15.49 22.65 17.24
CA ILE A 200 16.25 21.41 17.00
C ILE A 200 16.17 20.98 15.53
N PRO A 201 17.17 20.25 15.01
CA PRO A 201 17.14 19.67 13.67
C PRO A 201 15.86 18.86 13.38
N THR A 202 15.32 18.96 12.16
CA THR A 202 14.10 18.27 11.74
C THR A 202 14.16 16.76 11.92
N ALA A 203 15.33 16.15 11.71
CA ALA A 203 15.54 14.71 11.93
C ALA A 203 15.31 14.31 13.39
N LEU A 204 15.75 15.15 14.33
CA LEU A 204 15.52 14.92 15.76
C LEU A 204 14.05 15.15 16.13
N LYS A 205 13.41 16.20 15.57
CA LYS A 205 11.95 16.39 15.74
C LYS A 205 11.19 15.15 15.29
N PHE A 206 11.50 14.60 14.11
CA PHE A 206 10.89 13.38 13.59
C PHE A 206 11.10 12.20 14.54
N PHE A 207 12.33 12.00 15.04
CA PHE A 207 12.63 10.91 15.98
C PHE A 207 11.83 11.03 17.27
N PHE A 208 11.83 12.20 17.93
CA PHE A 208 11.10 12.38 19.18
C PHE A 208 9.59 12.32 19.00
N VAL A 209 9.04 12.98 17.97
CA VAL A 209 7.60 12.96 17.69
C VAL A 209 7.14 11.54 17.38
N SER A 210 7.89 10.74 16.59
CA SER A 210 7.53 9.36 16.30
C SER A 210 7.61 8.46 17.53
N LEU A 211 8.67 8.60 18.35
CA LEU A 211 8.86 7.83 19.58
C LEU A 211 7.72 8.03 20.58
N VAL A 212 7.13 9.23 20.64
CA VAL A 212 6.01 9.55 21.52
C VAL A 212 4.67 9.24 20.87
N SER A 213 4.46 9.67 19.62
CA SER A 213 3.16 9.56 18.94
C SER A 213 2.77 8.12 18.66
N VAL A 214 3.71 7.24 18.29
CA VAL A 214 3.39 5.84 17.97
C VAL A 214 2.82 5.10 19.20
N PRO A 215 3.49 5.04 20.37
CA PRO A 215 2.91 4.44 21.56
C PRO A 215 1.59 5.12 21.97
N MET A 216 1.53 6.45 21.90
CA MET A 216 0.35 7.20 22.31
C MET A 216 -0.87 6.89 21.43
N CYS A 217 -0.68 6.70 20.12
CA CYS A 217 -1.74 6.24 19.22
C CYS A 217 -2.31 4.88 19.67
N PHE A 218 -1.45 3.91 19.99
CA PHE A 218 -1.91 2.58 20.43
C PHE A 218 -2.57 2.62 21.80
N VAL A 219 -2.07 3.41 22.74
CA VAL A 219 -2.70 3.59 24.06
C VAL A 219 -4.07 4.24 23.94
N ILE A 220 -4.18 5.35 23.20
CA ILE A 220 -5.46 6.04 22.99
C ILE A 220 -6.45 5.14 22.25
N SER A 221 -5.99 4.42 21.23
CA SER A 221 -6.78 3.43 20.49
C SER A 221 -7.32 2.34 21.42
N ASP A 222 -6.48 1.79 22.30
CA ASP A 222 -6.89 0.78 23.28
C ASP A 222 -7.94 1.31 24.26
N LEU A 223 -7.77 2.55 24.75
CA LEU A 223 -8.75 3.20 25.62
C LEU A 223 -10.10 3.39 24.92
N ILE A 224 -10.10 3.87 23.68
CA ILE A 224 -11.32 4.05 22.89
C ILE A 224 -12.02 2.72 22.63
N ARG A 225 -11.26 1.66 22.34
CA ARG A 225 -11.80 0.30 22.13
C ARG A 225 -12.32 -0.35 23.41
N ARG A 226 -12.09 0.21 24.61
CA ARG A 226 -12.72 -0.26 25.85
C ARG A 226 -14.14 0.27 26.05
N VAL A 227 -14.52 1.35 25.36
CA VAL A 227 -15.89 1.87 25.39
C VAL A 227 -16.85 0.84 24.76
N PRO A 228 -18.05 0.61 25.32
CA PRO A 228 -19.01 -0.29 24.70
C PRO A 228 -19.33 0.13 23.25
N TYR A 229 -19.60 -0.84 22.39
CA TYR A 229 -19.90 -0.71 20.95
C TYR A 229 -18.73 -0.36 20.01
N THR A 230 -17.68 0.32 20.47
CA THR A 230 -16.57 0.73 19.58
C THR A 230 -15.78 -0.48 19.05
N LYS A 231 -15.68 -1.57 19.81
CA LYS A 231 -15.07 -2.84 19.37
C LYS A 231 -15.70 -3.43 18.11
N ARG A 232 -17.00 -3.22 17.88
CA ARG A 232 -17.68 -3.80 16.70
C ARG A 232 -17.26 -3.12 15.40
N VAL A 233 -16.90 -1.85 15.47
CA VAL A 233 -16.55 -1.03 14.29
C VAL A 233 -15.04 -0.95 14.11
N LEU A 234 -14.28 -0.88 15.21
CA LEU A 234 -12.84 -0.63 15.17
C LEU A 234 -11.98 -1.91 15.20
N GLY A 235 -12.60 -3.08 15.33
CA GLY A 235 -11.97 -4.39 15.55
C GLY A 235 -12.03 -4.84 17.00
#